data_AF-A0A1N7M7C2-F1
#
_entry.id   AF-A0A1N7M7C2-F1
#
_cell.length_a   1.000
_cell.length_b   1.000
_cell.length_c   1.000
_cell.angle_alpha   90.00
_cell.angle_beta   90.00
_cell.angle_gamma   90.00
#
_symmetry.space_group_name_H-M   'P 1'
#
loop_
_entity.id
_entity.type
_entity.pdbx_description
1 polymer ?
#
loop_
_entity_poly.entity_id
_entity_poly.type
_entity_poly.pdbx_seq_one_letter_code
_entity_poly.pdbx_strand_id
1 'polypeptide(L)'
;MQAARYAPGGQPELMLITSINDRSGEGAHSALVINASERVLFDPAGNWDSRYAPERNDVRYGFTPQMQASYFAFQSHGPYHAVIQRIPVSGEAAELALQLAKSNGPVPDAFCASATSGILRQLPGFGNVTSTMFPRRLMESVADMPGVQTTVEFGSPDEADPNRVPKMSPVIVAATGIRPGA
;
A
#
# COMPACT_ATOMS: atom_id res chain seq x y z
N MET A 1 -16.64 -19.19 -7.05
CA MET A 1 -16.63 -18.49 -8.36
C MET A 1 -15.22 -17.98 -8.59
N GLN A 2 -14.64 -18.23 -9.77
CA GLN A 2 -13.34 -17.69 -10.15
C GLN A 2 -13.59 -16.22 -10.54
N ALA A 3 -13.03 -15.24 -9.81
CA ALA A 3 -13.11 -13.86 -10.28
C ALA A 3 -12.42 -13.76 -11.64
N ALA A 4 -13.01 -12.97 -12.54
CA ALA A 4 -12.34 -12.62 -13.78
C ALA A 4 -11.03 -11.93 -13.44
N ARG A 5 -9.90 -12.43 -13.97
CA ARG A 5 -8.60 -11.78 -13.80
C ARG A 5 -8.68 -10.39 -14.44
N TYR A 6 -8.44 -9.35 -13.64
CA TYR A 6 -8.33 -8.00 -14.17
C TYR A 6 -6.88 -7.78 -14.64
N ALA A 7 -6.69 -7.57 -15.93
CA ALA A 7 -5.39 -7.22 -16.50
C ALA A 7 -5.28 -5.67 -16.55
N PRO A 8 -4.35 -5.06 -15.81
CA PRO A 8 -4.28 -3.61 -15.69
C PRO A 8 -3.83 -2.88 -16.97
N GLY A 9 -3.17 -3.59 -17.90
CA GLY A 9 -2.49 -2.98 -19.05
C GLY A 9 -1.38 -2.00 -18.62
N GLY A 10 -0.64 -1.45 -19.59
CA GLY A 10 0.37 -0.41 -19.33
C GLY A 10 1.68 -0.92 -18.69
N GLN A 11 2.43 0.00 -18.10
CA GLN A 11 3.70 -0.29 -17.43
C GLN A 11 3.46 -1.09 -16.14
N PRO A 12 4.18 -2.20 -15.92
CA PRO A 12 4.16 -2.92 -14.64
C PRO A 12 4.59 -2.02 -13.48
N GLU A 13 3.85 -2.09 -12.40
CA GLU A 13 4.08 -1.24 -11.23
C GLU A 13 3.63 -1.93 -9.96
N LEU A 14 4.23 -1.50 -8.84
CA LEU A 14 3.75 -1.78 -7.50
C LEU A 14 3.24 -0.49 -6.89
N MET A 15 2.21 -0.59 -6.05
CA MET A 15 1.79 0.51 -5.20
C MET A 15 1.86 0.05 -3.75
N LEU A 16 2.76 0.66 -2.98
CA LEU A 16 2.76 0.52 -1.52
C LEU A 16 1.76 1.52 -0.94
N ILE A 17 0.79 1.03 -0.18
CA ILE A 17 -0.18 1.84 0.54
C ILE A 17 0.20 1.76 2.01
N THR A 18 0.31 2.91 2.66
CA THR A 18 0.53 3.00 4.11
C THR A 18 -0.52 3.91 4.73
N SER A 19 -1.32 3.37 5.64
CA SER A 19 -2.25 4.17 6.44
C SER A 19 -1.51 4.74 7.65
N ILE A 20 -1.58 6.06 7.83
CA ILE A 20 -0.92 6.80 8.91
C ILE A 20 -1.97 7.39 9.82
N ASN A 21 -1.85 7.12 11.11
CA ASN A 21 -2.71 7.72 12.12
C ASN A 21 -2.30 9.18 12.33
N ASP A 22 -3.17 10.13 12.03
CA ASP A 22 -2.89 11.55 12.18
C ASP A 22 -2.74 12.01 13.63
N ARG A 23 -3.30 11.26 14.60
CA ARG A 23 -3.17 11.59 16.03
C ARG A 23 -1.77 11.28 16.52
N SER A 24 -1.22 10.11 16.17
CA SER A 24 0.12 9.68 16.64
C SER A 24 1.23 10.00 15.65
N GLY A 25 0.96 10.01 14.36
CA GLY A 25 1.94 10.02 13.26
C GLY A 25 2.54 8.63 12.99
N GLU A 26 1.96 7.57 13.56
CA GLU A 26 2.43 6.19 13.39
C GLU A 26 1.74 5.48 12.23
N GLY A 27 2.42 4.51 11.64
CA GLY A 27 1.85 3.66 10.60
C GLY A 27 0.93 2.60 11.18
N ALA A 28 -0.35 2.66 10.80
CA ALA A 28 -1.37 1.75 11.26
C ALA A 28 -1.48 0.49 10.38
N HIS A 29 -1.23 0.63 9.08
CA HIS A 29 -1.35 -0.49 8.15
C HIS A 29 -0.47 -0.33 6.91
N SER A 30 -0.10 -1.43 6.27
CA SER A 30 0.54 -1.44 4.95
C SER A 30 -0.03 -2.54 4.06
N ALA A 31 -0.18 -2.23 2.77
CA ALA A 31 -0.58 -3.19 1.74
C ALA A 31 0.10 -2.91 0.41
N LEU A 32 0.04 -3.87 -0.51
CA LEU A 32 0.68 -3.79 -1.81
C LEU A 32 -0.32 -4.10 -2.93
N VAL A 33 -0.59 -3.12 -3.79
CA VAL A 33 -1.24 -3.40 -5.08
C VAL A 33 -0.16 -3.79 -6.09
N ILE A 34 -0.36 -4.90 -6.78
CA ILE A 34 0.60 -5.49 -7.70
C ILE A 34 -0.02 -5.47 -9.09
N ASN A 35 0.56 -4.69 -10.02
CA ASN A 35 0.16 -4.69 -11.43
C ASN A 35 1.13 -5.54 -12.25
N ALA A 36 0.76 -6.80 -12.45
CA ALA A 36 1.49 -7.76 -13.28
C ALA A 36 0.57 -8.28 -14.40
N SER A 37 0.69 -9.55 -14.80
CA SER A 37 -0.24 -10.27 -15.69
C SER A 37 -1.70 -10.22 -15.21
N GLU A 38 -1.90 -10.04 -13.91
CA GLU A 38 -3.16 -9.62 -13.31
C GLU A 38 -2.90 -8.57 -12.22
N ARG A 39 -3.94 -7.82 -11.86
CA ARG A 39 -3.93 -6.91 -10.71
C ARG A 39 -4.51 -7.59 -9.48
N VAL A 40 -3.72 -7.61 -8.42
CA VAL A 40 -4.16 -8.04 -7.09
C VAL A 40 -3.83 -6.99 -6.04
N LEU A 41 -4.58 -7.01 -4.95
CA LEU A 41 -4.20 -6.35 -3.71
C LEU A 41 -3.73 -7.44 -2.74
N PHE A 42 -2.50 -7.32 -2.26
CA PHE A 42 -1.99 -8.07 -1.11
C PHE A 42 -2.18 -7.19 0.13
N ASP A 43 -3.11 -7.60 1.00
CA ASP A 43 -3.58 -6.84 2.17
C ASP A 43 -3.36 -7.66 3.46
N PRO A 44 -2.10 -7.91 3.85
CA PRO A 44 -1.77 -8.79 4.97
C PRO A 44 -2.29 -8.22 6.28
N ALA A 45 -3.05 -9.01 7.06
CA ALA A 45 -3.75 -8.55 8.26
C ALA A 45 -4.70 -7.35 8.03
N GLY A 46 -5.14 -7.16 6.78
CA GLY A 46 -6.11 -6.12 6.43
C GLY A 46 -7.55 -6.56 6.69
N ASN A 47 -8.41 -5.57 6.88
CA ASN A 47 -9.83 -5.78 7.15
C ASN A 47 -10.75 -5.12 6.11
N TRP A 48 -10.18 -4.62 5.01
CA TRP A 48 -10.99 -4.12 3.90
C TRP A 48 -11.74 -5.29 3.26
N ASP A 49 -13.05 -5.15 3.08
CA ASP A 49 -13.87 -6.16 2.44
C ASP A 49 -14.71 -5.63 1.27
N SER A 50 -14.88 -6.48 0.26
CA SER A 50 -15.68 -6.19 -0.93
C SER A 50 -16.16 -7.49 -1.57
N ARG A 51 -17.48 -7.58 -1.80
CA ARG A 51 -18.11 -8.71 -2.50
C ARG A 51 -17.59 -8.94 -3.91
N TYR A 52 -16.92 -7.94 -4.50
CA TYR A 52 -16.41 -7.99 -5.85
C TYR A 52 -14.92 -8.33 -5.94
N ALA A 53 -14.20 -8.31 -4.81
CA ALA A 53 -12.78 -8.64 -4.71
C ALA A 53 -12.62 -9.88 -3.82
N PRO A 54 -12.80 -11.10 -4.36
CA PRO A 54 -12.67 -12.31 -3.56
C PRO A 54 -11.25 -12.42 -3.00
N GLU A 55 -11.19 -12.87 -1.76
CA GLU A 55 -9.96 -12.99 -0.97
C GLU A 55 -9.52 -14.45 -0.88
N ARG A 56 -8.20 -14.66 -0.89
CA ARG A 56 -7.58 -15.92 -0.49
C ARG A 56 -6.20 -15.64 0.11
N ASN A 57 -6.05 -15.90 1.40
CA ASN A 57 -4.80 -15.74 2.14
C ASN A 57 -4.23 -14.33 1.96
N ASP A 58 -5.05 -13.32 2.27
CA ASP A 58 -4.72 -11.89 2.19
C ASP A 58 -4.53 -11.35 0.76
N VAL A 59 -4.79 -12.16 -0.27
CA VAL A 59 -4.76 -11.72 -1.66
C VAL A 59 -6.17 -11.52 -2.19
N ARG A 60 -6.47 -10.30 -2.59
CA ARG A 60 -7.72 -9.89 -3.24
C ARG A 60 -7.54 -9.89 -4.76
N TYR A 61 -8.36 -10.67 -5.46
CA TYR A 61 -8.27 -10.88 -6.91
C TYR A 61 -9.22 -9.99 -7.70
N GLY A 62 -8.89 -9.76 -8.99
CA GLY A 62 -9.74 -8.97 -9.89
C GLY A 62 -9.82 -7.50 -9.48
N PHE A 63 -8.75 -6.98 -8.89
CA PHE A 63 -8.75 -5.69 -8.19
C PHE A 63 -8.85 -4.53 -9.19
N THR A 64 -10.06 -4.08 -9.51
CA THR A 64 -10.29 -3.03 -10.54
C THR A 64 -9.90 -1.64 -10.05
N PRO A 65 -9.79 -0.63 -10.94
CA PRO A 65 -9.56 0.76 -10.53
C PRO A 65 -10.61 1.29 -9.54
N GLN A 66 -11.87 0.87 -9.67
CA GLN A 66 -12.94 1.24 -8.75
C GLN A 66 -12.71 0.63 -7.35
N MET A 67 -12.24 -0.63 -7.29
CA MET A 67 -11.90 -1.28 -6.01
C MET A 67 -10.67 -0.63 -5.38
N GLN A 68 -9.67 -0.28 -6.18
CA GLN A 68 -8.50 0.46 -5.73
C GLN A 68 -8.88 1.80 -5.10
N ALA A 69 -9.73 2.59 -5.76
CA ALA A 69 -10.23 3.85 -5.21
C ALA A 69 -11.00 3.62 -3.90
N SER A 70 -11.85 2.59 -3.84
CA SER A 70 -12.56 2.24 -2.60
C SER A 70 -11.62 1.80 -1.47
N TYR A 71 -10.53 1.12 -1.79
CA TYR A 71 -9.51 0.70 -0.83
C TYR A 71 -8.71 1.89 -0.31
N PHE A 72 -8.31 2.82 -1.17
CA PHE A 72 -7.57 4.01 -0.76
C PHE A 72 -8.43 4.93 0.12
N ALA A 73 -9.72 5.10 -0.23
CA ALA A 73 -10.69 5.80 0.60
C ALA A 73 -10.88 5.13 1.97
N PHE A 74 -10.88 3.79 2.01
CA PHE A 74 -10.94 3.05 3.28
C PHE A 74 -9.72 3.29 4.16
N GLN A 75 -8.51 3.26 3.57
CA GLN A 75 -7.26 3.44 4.31
C GLN A 75 -6.97 4.89 4.72
N SER A 76 -7.73 5.84 4.18
CA SER A 76 -7.65 7.28 4.50
C SER A 76 -8.88 7.80 5.26
N HIS A 77 -9.73 6.91 5.80
CA HIS A 77 -10.95 7.31 6.49
C HIS A 77 -10.71 7.68 7.96
N GLY A 78 -11.38 8.73 8.45
CA GLY A 78 -11.47 9.06 9.87
C GLY A 78 -10.13 9.57 10.42
N PRO A 79 -9.50 8.91 11.40
CA PRO A 79 -8.29 9.43 12.01
C PRO A 79 -7.02 9.19 11.17
N TYR A 80 -7.14 8.83 9.89
CA TYR A 80 -6.04 8.38 9.05
C TYR A 80 -5.92 9.17 7.74
N HIS A 81 -4.72 9.24 7.19
CA HIS A 81 -4.47 9.49 5.77
C HIS A 81 -3.73 8.30 5.17
N ALA A 82 -3.85 8.12 3.85
CA ALA A 82 -3.11 7.09 3.13
C ALA A 82 -1.97 7.70 2.32
N VAL A 83 -0.76 7.17 2.49
CA VAL A 83 0.39 7.46 1.63
C VAL A 83 0.46 6.37 0.56
N ILE A 84 0.46 6.77 -0.71
CA ILE A 84 0.50 5.87 -1.86
C ILE A 84 1.82 6.10 -2.61
N GLN A 85 2.63 5.07 -2.71
CA GLN A 85 3.91 5.11 -3.40
C GLN A 85 3.87 4.21 -4.61
N ARG A 86 3.82 4.81 -5.80
CA ARG A 86 3.84 4.11 -7.09
C ARG A 86 5.30 3.86 -7.47
N ILE A 87 5.62 2.61 -7.72
CA ILE A 87 6.97 2.11 -7.98
C ILE A 87 6.94 1.45 -9.36
N PRO A 88 7.42 2.13 -10.41
CA PRO A 88 7.57 1.51 -11.71
C PRO A 88 8.57 0.35 -11.63
N VAL A 89 8.23 -0.83 -12.14
CA VAL A 89 9.09 -2.02 -12.08
C VAL A 89 9.17 -2.72 -13.43
N SER A 90 10.13 -3.64 -13.58
CA SER A 90 10.15 -4.55 -14.72
C SER A 90 8.98 -5.54 -14.65
N GLY A 91 8.59 -6.11 -15.79
CA GLY A 91 7.60 -7.19 -15.82
C GLY A 91 8.00 -8.39 -14.96
N GLU A 92 9.30 -8.74 -14.96
CA GLU A 92 9.85 -9.81 -14.12
C GLU A 92 9.64 -9.54 -12.62
N ALA A 93 9.95 -8.31 -12.16
CA ALA A 93 9.76 -7.94 -10.77
C ALA A 93 8.27 -7.93 -10.36
N ALA A 94 7.38 -7.48 -11.25
CA ALA A 94 5.95 -7.50 -11.00
C ALA A 94 5.39 -8.94 -10.90
N GLU A 95 5.81 -9.84 -11.81
CA GLU A 95 5.39 -11.25 -11.76
C GLU A 95 5.95 -11.96 -10.52
N LEU A 96 7.19 -11.69 -10.14
CA LEU A 96 7.76 -12.24 -8.92
C LEU A 96 7.00 -11.75 -7.68
N ALA A 97 6.67 -10.46 -7.59
CA ALA A 97 5.84 -9.92 -6.52
C ALA A 97 4.47 -10.62 -6.45
N LEU A 98 3.84 -10.83 -7.60
CA LEU A 98 2.56 -11.53 -7.70
C LEU A 98 2.66 -12.98 -7.19
N GLN A 99 3.71 -13.70 -7.56
CA GLN A 99 3.94 -15.07 -7.11
C GLN A 99 4.20 -15.15 -5.60
N LEU A 100 5.03 -14.25 -5.07
CA LEU A 100 5.34 -14.16 -3.64
C LEU A 100 4.09 -13.85 -2.82
N ALA A 101 3.28 -12.86 -3.23
CA ALA A 101 2.03 -12.52 -2.56
C ALA A 101 1.06 -13.73 -2.50
N LYS A 102 0.89 -14.44 -3.62
CA LYS A 102 0.00 -15.61 -3.69
C LYS A 102 0.48 -16.80 -2.87
N SER A 103 1.78 -16.91 -2.60
CA SER A 103 2.40 -18.02 -1.86
C SER A 103 2.69 -17.71 -0.40
N ASN A 104 2.54 -16.45 0.03
CA ASN A 104 2.84 -15.99 1.38
C ASN A 104 2.00 -16.69 2.46
N GLY A 105 0.73 -16.94 2.17
CA GLY A 105 -0.23 -17.42 3.17
C GLY A 105 -0.79 -16.29 4.05
N PRO A 106 -1.76 -16.61 4.93
CA PRO A 106 -2.39 -15.62 5.81
C PRO A 106 -1.40 -15.08 6.83
N VAL A 107 -1.46 -13.77 7.08
CA VAL A 107 -0.54 -13.02 7.94
C VAL A 107 -1.26 -12.64 9.24
N PRO A 108 -0.69 -12.93 10.42
CA PRO A 108 -1.28 -12.50 11.69
C PRO A 108 -1.32 -10.98 11.84
N ASP A 109 -2.24 -10.50 12.67
CA ASP A 109 -2.39 -9.08 13.00
C ASP A 109 -1.06 -8.42 13.39
N ALA A 110 -0.88 -7.17 12.97
CA ALA A 110 0.34 -6.37 13.16
C ALA A 110 1.61 -6.84 12.41
N PHE A 111 1.56 -7.91 11.60
CA PHE A 111 2.69 -8.33 10.75
C PHE A 111 2.62 -7.82 9.31
N CYS A 112 1.68 -6.92 8.99
CA CYS A 112 1.45 -6.40 7.63
C CYS A 112 2.72 -5.83 6.96
N ALA A 113 3.48 -5.02 7.69
CA ALA A 113 4.72 -4.42 7.19
C ALA A 113 5.85 -5.45 7.02
N SER A 114 5.91 -6.46 7.89
CA SER A 114 6.92 -7.53 7.77
C SER A 114 6.67 -8.38 6.54
N ALA A 115 5.41 -8.77 6.31
CA ALA A 115 5.04 -9.52 5.10
C ALA A 115 5.30 -8.70 3.84
N THR A 116 4.88 -7.43 3.83
CA THR A 116 5.07 -6.54 2.67
C THR A 116 6.54 -6.27 2.38
N SER A 117 7.34 -5.92 3.40
CA SER A 117 8.79 -5.72 3.22
C SER A 117 9.53 -7.00 2.84
N GLY A 118 9.07 -8.16 3.34
CA GLY A 118 9.58 -9.48 2.97
C GLY A 118 9.40 -9.80 1.48
N ILE A 119 8.24 -9.45 0.90
CA ILE A 119 8.01 -9.56 -0.54
C ILE A 119 8.92 -8.59 -1.29
N LEU A 120 8.89 -7.30 -0.94
CA LEU A 120 9.62 -6.26 -1.67
C LEU A 120 11.11 -6.55 -1.75
N ARG A 121 11.74 -6.99 -0.65
CA ARG A 121 13.19 -7.28 -0.60
C ARG A 121 13.65 -8.42 -1.51
N GLN A 122 12.75 -9.28 -1.96
CA GLN A 122 13.06 -10.37 -2.89
C GLN A 122 13.06 -9.91 -4.35
N LEU A 123 12.61 -8.67 -4.62
CA LEU A 123 12.47 -8.17 -5.98
C LEU A 123 13.78 -7.55 -6.50
N PRO A 124 14.10 -7.73 -7.79
CA PRO A 124 15.20 -7.04 -8.44
C PRO A 124 15.09 -5.51 -8.26
N GLY A 125 16.14 -4.88 -7.74
CA GLY A 125 16.17 -3.42 -7.50
C GLY A 125 15.68 -2.96 -6.12
N PHE A 126 15.24 -3.87 -5.25
CA PHE A 126 14.68 -3.55 -3.92
C PHE A 126 15.60 -3.92 -2.75
N GLY A 127 16.89 -4.17 -2.99
CA GLY A 127 17.85 -4.61 -1.96
C GLY A 127 18.00 -3.63 -0.77
N ASN A 128 17.68 -2.35 -0.98
CA ASN A 128 17.76 -1.30 0.05
C ASN A 128 16.45 -1.14 0.85
N VAL A 129 15.38 -1.87 0.52
CA VAL A 129 14.14 -1.79 1.29
C VAL A 129 14.35 -2.38 2.68
N THR A 130 13.96 -1.60 3.69
CA THR A 130 14.13 -1.99 5.10
C THR A 130 13.19 -3.14 5.45
N SER A 131 13.72 -4.19 6.09
CA SER A 131 12.88 -5.19 6.76
C SER A 131 12.39 -4.61 8.08
N THR A 132 11.07 -4.56 8.28
CA THR A 132 10.48 -3.86 9.41
C THR A 132 9.09 -4.36 9.75
N MET A 133 8.74 -4.28 11.03
CA MET A 133 7.38 -4.47 11.54
C MET A 133 6.55 -3.17 11.48
N PHE A 134 7.17 -2.04 11.15
CA PHE A 134 6.56 -0.71 11.23
C PHE A 134 6.23 -0.19 9.82
N PRO A 135 4.94 0.00 9.47
CA PRO A 135 4.52 0.49 8.16
C PRO A 135 5.16 1.84 7.79
N ARG A 136 5.25 2.76 8.77
CA ARG A 136 5.88 4.07 8.57
C ARG A 136 7.34 3.97 8.10
N ARG A 137 8.13 3.10 8.72
CA ARG A 137 9.54 2.90 8.33
C ARG A 137 9.65 2.27 6.94
N LEU A 138 8.70 1.41 6.58
CA LEU A 138 8.67 0.80 5.25
C LEU A 138 8.45 1.86 4.18
N MET A 139 7.44 2.71 4.32
CA MET A 139 7.17 3.77 3.33
C MET A 139 8.30 4.78 3.21
N GLU A 140 8.95 5.14 4.34
CA GLU A 140 10.10 6.04 4.34
C GLU A 140 11.26 5.43 3.53
N SER A 141 11.55 4.14 3.72
CA SER A 141 12.60 3.46 2.94
C SER A 141 12.28 3.35 1.45
N VAL A 142 11.01 3.21 1.09
CA VAL A 142 10.56 3.19 -0.32
C VAL A 142 10.61 4.58 -0.92
N ALA A 143 10.36 5.65 -0.15
CA ALA A 143 10.39 7.02 -0.65
C ALA A 143 11.79 7.43 -1.11
N ASP A 144 12.83 6.87 -0.50
CA ASP A 144 14.22 7.12 -0.85
C ASP A 144 14.67 6.40 -2.14
N MET A 145 13.84 5.50 -2.69
CA MET A 145 14.17 4.79 -3.93
C MET A 145 14.02 5.69 -5.17
N PRO A 146 14.89 5.53 -6.18
CA PRO A 146 14.80 6.32 -7.41
C PRO A 146 13.53 5.99 -8.19
N GLY A 147 12.86 7.02 -8.71
CA GLY A 147 11.70 6.88 -9.58
C GLY A 147 10.37 6.61 -8.87
N VAL A 148 10.35 6.56 -7.53
CA VAL A 148 9.11 6.43 -6.75
C VAL A 148 8.30 7.71 -6.81
N GLN A 149 7.02 7.59 -7.13
CA GLN A 149 6.06 8.68 -7.08
C GLN A 149 5.20 8.55 -5.84
N THR A 150 5.26 9.54 -4.96
CA THR A 150 4.51 9.55 -3.71
C THR A 150 3.34 10.52 -3.80
N THR A 151 2.14 10.05 -3.47
CA THR A 151 0.95 10.88 -3.30
C THR A 151 0.33 10.62 -1.93
N VAL A 152 -0.41 11.60 -1.41
CA VAL A 152 -1.15 11.46 -0.15
C VAL A 152 -2.63 11.60 -0.45
N GLU A 153 -3.41 10.67 0.07
CA GLU A 153 -4.86 10.69 0.02
C GLU A 153 -5.41 11.02 1.41
N PHE A 154 -6.12 12.14 1.48
CA PHE A 154 -6.86 12.56 2.65
C PHE A 154 -8.33 12.19 2.43
N GLY A 155 -8.88 11.35 3.30
CA GLY A 155 -10.28 10.95 3.23
C GLY A 155 -11.16 11.83 4.10
N SER A 156 -12.26 11.26 4.59
CA SER A 156 -13.19 11.96 5.48
C SER A 156 -12.49 12.38 6.78
N PRO A 157 -12.74 13.60 7.28
CA PRO A 157 -12.11 14.08 8.50
C PRO A 157 -12.51 13.22 9.71
N ASP A 158 -11.64 13.22 10.72
CA ASP A 158 -11.94 12.64 12.02
C ASP A 158 -13.09 13.41 12.67
N GLU A 159 -14.28 12.82 12.77
CA GLU A 159 -15.45 13.48 13.35
C GLU A 159 -15.22 13.91 14.82
N ALA A 160 -14.31 13.23 15.52
CA ALA A 160 -13.95 13.58 16.89
C ALA A 160 -12.99 14.79 16.96
N ASP A 161 -12.29 15.11 15.87
CA ASP A 161 -11.37 16.25 15.76
C ASP A 161 -11.28 16.76 14.30
N PRO A 162 -12.30 17.50 13.82
CA PRO A 162 -12.43 17.86 12.42
C PRO A 162 -11.40 18.90 11.94
N ASN A 163 -10.76 19.61 12.86
CA ASN A 163 -9.75 20.65 12.56
C ASN A 163 -8.31 20.14 12.71
N ARG A 164 -8.14 18.84 12.92
CA ARG A 164 -6.84 18.22 13.12
C ARG A 164 -5.95 18.43 11.90
N VAL A 165 -4.69 18.77 12.16
CA VAL A 165 -3.65 18.83 11.14
C VAL A 165 -3.01 17.45 10.98
N PRO A 166 -3.06 16.84 9.78
CA PRO A 166 -2.42 15.56 9.52
C PRO A 166 -0.93 15.54 9.82
N LYS A 167 -0.44 14.46 10.43
CA LYS A 167 0.98 14.30 10.78
C LYS A 167 1.70 13.55 9.68
N MET A 168 2.61 14.22 8.98
CA MET A 168 3.44 13.58 7.95
C MET A 168 4.91 13.54 8.35
N SER A 169 5.62 12.49 7.93
CA SER A 169 7.06 12.41 8.16
C SER A 169 7.81 13.40 7.24
N PRO A 170 9.00 13.90 7.65
CA PRO A 170 9.79 14.80 6.82
C PRO A 170 10.13 14.21 5.45
N VAL A 171 10.32 12.88 5.37
CA VAL A 171 10.61 12.15 4.13
C VAL A 171 9.43 12.27 3.15
N ILE A 172 8.21 12.03 3.63
CA ILE A 172 7.01 12.12 2.79
C ILE A 172 6.70 13.58 2.41
N VAL A 173 6.92 14.54 3.30
CA VAL A 173 6.82 15.97 2.99
C VAL A 173 7.79 16.35 1.87
N ALA A 174 9.05 15.89 1.93
CA ALA A 174 10.03 16.13 0.88
C ALA A 174 9.64 15.48 -0.45
N ALA A 175 9.11 14.25 -0.41
CA ALA A 175 8.71 13.50 -1.61
C ALA A 175 7.47 14.06 -2.31
N THR A 176 6.57 14.72 -1.57
CA THR A 176 5.27 15.20 -2.08
C THR A 176 5.21 16.71 -2.26
N GLY A 177 6.05 17.46 -1.55
CA GLY A 177 5.97 18.92 -1.44
C GLY A 177 4.79 19.43 -0.60
N ILE A 178 3.96 18.54 -0.03
CA ILE A 178 2.79 18.91 0.75
C ILE A 178 3.25 19.46 2.11
N ARG A 179 2.76 20.64 2.48
CA ARG A 179 2.96 21.23 3.82
C ARG A 179 1.70 21.01 4.66
N PRO A 180 1.73 20.12 5.67
CA PRO A 180 0.57 19.91 6.52
C PRO A 180 0.28 21.17 7.35
N GLY A 181 -0.95 21.67 7.30
CA GLY A 181 -1.41 22.82 8.08
C GLY A 181 -1.11 24.21 7.47
N ALA A 182 -0.76 24.28 6.19
CA ALA A 182 -0.64 25.54 5.44
C ALA A 182 -1.97 26.00 4.84
#